data_AF-A0A2N3DD45-F1
#
_entry.id   AF-A0A2N3DD45-F1
#
_cell.length_a   1.000
_cell.length_b   1.000
_cell.length_c   1.000
_cell.angle_alpha   90.00
_cell.angle_beta   90.00
_cell.angle_gamma   90.00
#
_symmetry.space_group_name_H-M   'P 1'
#
loop_
_entity.id
_entity.type
_entity.pdbx_description
1 polymer ?
#
loop_
_entity_poly.entity_id
_entity_poly.type
_entity_poly.pdbx_seq_one_letter_code
_entity_poly.pdbx_strand_id
1 'polypeptide(L)'
;MSITEDIIELAAIETLQDLGWSYVHGTVIAPDGVQPERRSFGDVILIGRLEAAIARLNSDAPEAARGEALRRVLTGELPSLVEENRRIHKLLTEGVDVEFRGDNGKTAATKIWLIDFANPDKNDWLAVNQFVVVENRANRRPDLVLFVNGLYQVPLIRTHAPIGAGRWT
;
A
#
# COMPACT_ATOMS: atom_id res chain seq x y z
N MET A 1 8.00 -20.75 30.19
CA MET A 1 7.92 -20.80 28.71
C MET A 1 7.75 -19.35 28.27
N SER A 2 8.82 -18.68 27.84
CA SER A 2 8.75 -17.28 27.41
C SER A 2 8.18 -17.25 25.99
N ILE A 3 7.07 -16.55 25.79
CA ILE A 3 6.60 -16.22 24.44
C ILE A 3 7.67 -15.31 23.83
N THR A 4 8.33 -15.76 22.77
CA THR A 4 9.30 -14.96 21.99
C THR A 4 8.58 -14.18 20.90
N GLU A 5 9.17 -13.07 20.47
CA GLU A 5 8.64 -12.21 19.40
C GLU A 5 8.39 -13.00 18.11
N ASP A 6 9.29 -13.92 17.76
CA ASP A 6 9.16 -14.84 16.64
C ASP A 6 7.88 -15.70 16.70
N ILE A 7 7.44 -16.10 17.89
CA ILE A 7 6.21 -16.90 18.08
C ILE A 7 4.98 -16.02 17.84
N ILE A 8 5.02 -14.77 18.28
CA ILE A 8 3.93 -13.81 18.08
C ILE A 8 3.80 -13.45 16.60
N GLU A 9 4.93 -13.20 15.93
CA GLU A 9 4.97 -12.88 14.50
C GLU A 9 4.44 -14.06 13.66
N LEU A 10 4.90 -15.28 13.95
CA LEU A 10 4.43 -16.47 13.25
C LEU A 10 2.91 -16.68 13.45
N ALA A 11 2.42 -16.56 14.68
CA ALA A 11 1.00 -16.68 14.98
C ALA A 11 0.16 -15.60 14.28
N ALA A 12 0.68 -14.37 14.18
CA ALA A 12 0.02 -13.28 13.46
C ALA A 12 -0.04 -13.55 11.95
N ILE A 13 1.04 -14.06 11.36
CA ILE A 13 1.08 -14.45 9.95
C ILE A 13 0.09 -15.57 9.68
N GLU A 14 0.10 -16.64 10.48
CA GLU A 14 -0.84 -17.76 10.36
C GLU A 14 -2.28 -17.28 10.42
N THR A 15 -2.60 -16.42 11.40
CA THR A 15 -3.94 -15.82 11.53
C THR A 15 -4.33 -15.01 10.29
N LEU A 16 -3.40 -14.23 9.72
CA LEU A 16 -3.66 -13.45 8.52
C LEU A 16 -3.88 -14.35 7.29
N GLN A 17 -3.10 -15.42 7.16
CA GLN A 17 -3.28 -16.40 6.09
C GLN A 17 -4.65 -17.09 6.18
N ASP A 18 -5.11 -17.44 7.39
CA ASP A 18 -6.45 -17.98 7.63
C ASP A 18 -7.57 -16.99 7.27
N LEU A 19 -7.30 -15.68 7.40
CA LEU A 19 -8.19 -14.60 6.97
C LEU A 19 -8.11 -14.31 5.45
N GLY A 20 -7.33 -15.08 4.69
CA GLY A 20 -7.20 -14.95 3.24
C GLY A 20 -6.09 -14.00 2.78
N TRP A 21 -5.20 -13.57 3.67
CA TRP A 21 -4.05 -12.74 3.29
C TRP A 21 -2.95 -13.60 2.68
N SER A 22 -2.38 -13.13 1.58
CA SER A 22 -1.12 -13.67 1.09
C SER A 22 0.02 -13.21 2.01
N TYR A 23 1.01 -14.05 2.20
CA TYR A 23 2.21 -13.71 2.97
C TYR A 23 3.45 -13.79 2.09
N VAL A 24 4.32 -12.78 2.19
CA VAL A 24 5.61 -12.76 1.52
C VAL A 24 6.67 -12.21 2.45
N HIS A 25 7.87 -12.82 2.45
CA HIS A 25 8.99 -12.30 3.22
C HIS A 25 9.56 -11.03 2.55
N GLY A 26 9.84 -9.96 3.32
CA GLY A 26 10.24 -8.67 2.77
C GLY A 26 11.49 -8.69 1.88
N THR A 27 12.39 -9.66 2.07
CA THR A 27 13.57 -9.87 1.23
C THR A 27 13.24 -10.40 -0.18
N VAL A 28 12.08 -11.02 -0.38
CA VAL A 28 11.66 -11.53 -1.69
C VAL A 28 11.26 -10.39 -2.61
N ILE A 29 10.55 -9.40 -2.07
CA ILE A 29 10.03 -8.23 -2.81
C ILE A 29 10.95 -7.01 -2.75
N ALA A 30 12.08 -7.13 -2.06
CA ALA A 30 13.10 -6.11 -1.98
C ALA A 30 13.67 -5.77 -3.38
N PRO A 31 14.26 -4.59 -3.58
CA PRO A 31 14.87 -4.23 -4.87
C PRO A 31 15.93 -5.20 -5.36
N ASP A 32 16.62 -5.86 -4.44
CA ASP A 32 17.65 -6.90 -4.66
C ASP A 32 17.10 -8.33 -4.45
N GLY A 33 15.79 -8.46 -4.30
CA GLY A 33 15.10 -9.72 -4.06
C GLY A 33 14.91 -10.59 -5.30
N VAL A 34 14.37 -11.79 -5.08
CA VAL A 34 14.11 -12.78 -6.15
C VAL A 34 12.92 -12.39 -7.03
N GLN A 35 11.95 -11.64 -6.48
CA GLN A 35 10.79 -11.11 -7.19
C GLN A 35 10.60 -9.64 -6.82
N PRO A 36 11.46 -8.75 -7.35
CA PRO A 36 11.49 -7.35 -6.93
C PRO A 36 10.19 -6.65 -7.30
N GLU A 37 9.43 -6.22 -6.30
CA GLU A 37 8.21 -5.41 -6.48
C GLU A 37 8.45 -3.92 -6.15
N ARG A 38 9.64 -3.61 -5.61
CA ARG A 38 10.09 -2.27 -5.22
C ARG A 38 11.28 -1.86 -6.08
N ARG A 39 11.35 -0.59 -6.49
CA ARG A 39 12.52 -0.06 -7.22
C ARG A 39 13.59 0.44 -6.27
N SER A 40 13.19 0.85 -5.07
CA SER A 40 14.10 1.32 -4.02
C SER A 40 13.62 0.88 -2.63
N PHE A 41 14.54 0.85 -1.65
CA PHE A 41 14.19 0.66 -0.24
C PHE A 41 13.43 1.86 0.36
N GLY A 42 13.32 2.98 -0.36
CA GLY A 42 12.45 4.10 0.02
C GLY A 42 11.00 3.94 -0.46
N ASP A 43 10.74 3.01 -1.38
CA ASP A 43 9.41 2.83 -1.96
C ASP A 43 8.50 2.13 -0.94
N VAL A 44 7.50 2.83 -0.46
CA VAL A 44 6.50 2.28 0.49
C VAL A 44 5.24 1.77 -0.22
N ILE A 45 5.10 2.00 -1.53
CA ILE A 45 3.96 1.54 -2.34
C ILE A 45 4.47 0.49 -3.34
N LEU A 46 3.74 -0.62 -3.45
CA LEU A 46 3.97 -1.66 -4.46
C LEU A 46 3.22 -1.29 -5.74
N ILE A 47 3.86 -0.51 -6.59
CA ILE A 47 3.24 0.13 -7.77
C ILE A 47 2.61 -0.90 -8.71
N GLY A 48 3.29 -2.02 -8.96
CA GLY A 48 2.76 -3.06 -9.87
C GLY A 48 1.46 -3.69 -9.38
N ARG A 49 1.35 -3.94 -8.07
CA ARG A 49 0.11 -4.45 -7.46
C ARG A 49 -1.01 -3.42 -7.49
N LEU A 50 -0.68 -2.15 -7.25
CA LEU A 50 -1.64 -1.05 -7.33
C LEU A 50 -2.19 -0.87 -8.75
N GLU A 51 -1.32 -0.90 -9.76
CA GLU A 51 -1.72 -0.81 -11.17
C GLU A 51 -2.63 -1.98 -11.56
N ALA A 52 -2.26 -3.22 -11.19
CA ALA A 52 -3.07 -4.40 -11.43
C ALA A 52 -4.43 -4.33 -10.72
N ALA A 53 -4.47 -3.84 -9.48
CA ALA A 53 -5.70 -3.65 -8.73
C ALA A 53 -6.60 -2.59 -9.37
N ILE A 54 -6.06 -1.43 -9.74
CA ILE A 54 -6.81 -0.38 -10.45
C ILE A 54 -7.41 -0.94 -11.75
N ALA A 55 -6.63 -1.72 -12.52
CA ALA A 55 -7.10 -2.35 -13.74
C ALA A 55 -8.22 -3.39 -13.50
N ARG A 56 -8.10 -4.19 -12.44
CA ARG A 56 -9.09 -5.22 -12.05
C ARG A 56 -10.39 -4.61 -11.52
N LEU A 57 -10.30 -3.58 -10.69
CA LEU A 57 -11.46 -2.93 -10.07
C LEU A 57 -12.22 -2.01 -11.03
N ASN A 58 -11.53 -1.48 -12.05
CA ASN A 58 -12.09 -0.50 -12.98
C ASN A 58 -11.94 -0.99 -14.42
N SER A 59 -12.40 -2.21 -14.71
CA SER A 59 -12.33 -2.82 -16.06
C SER A 59 -13.01 -1.98 -17.14
N ASP A 60 -14.03 -1.22 -16.74
CA ASP A 60 -14.87 -0.43 -17.65
C ASP A 60 -14.29 0.98 -17.87
N ALA A 61 -13.26 1.36 -17.10
CA ALA A 61 -12.62 2.66 -17.22
C ALA A 61 -11.52 2.65 -18.30
N PRO A 62 -11.41 3.71 -19.11
CA PRO A 62 -10.33 3.84 -20.09
C PRO A 62 -8.95 3.78 -19.44
N GLU A 63 -7.96 3.28 -20.18
CA GLU A 63 -6.57 3.21 -19.71
C GLU A 63 -6.02 4.59 -19.31
N ALA A 64 -6.37 5.64 -20.05
CA ALA A 64 -6.01 7.02 -19.71
C ALA A 64 -6.52 7.45 -18.32
N ALA A 65 -7.74 7.05 -17.95
CA ALA A 65 -8.33 7.35 -16.65
C ALA A 65 -7.64 6.57 -15.52
N ARG A 66 -7.35 5.28 -15.75
CA ARG A 66 -6.62 4.42 -14.81
C ARG A 66 -5.19 4.92 -14.55
N GLY A 67 -4.49 5.32 -15.61
CA GLY A 67 -3.14 5.88 -15.52
C GLY A 67 -3.10 7.23 -14.80
N GLU A 68 -4.10 8.09 -15.02
CA GLU A 68 -4.25 9.35 -14.29
C GLU A 68 -4.52 9.11 -12.79
N ALA A 69 -5.36 8.14 -12.46
CA ALA A 69 -5.61 7.78 -11.06
C ALA A 69 -4.35 7.28 -10.36
N LEU A 70 -3.61 6.37 -11.00
CA LEU A 70 -2.33 5.89 -10.50
C LEU A 70 -1.36 7.04 -10.25
N ARG A 71 -1.25 7.99 -11.19
CA ARG A 71 -0.40 9.17 -11.06
C ARG A 71 -0.79 10.04 -9.87
N ARG A 72 -2.09 10.29 -9.64
CA ARG A 72 -2.58 11.08 -8.51
C ARG A 72 -2.30 10.44 -7.15
N VAL A 73 -2.35 9.11 -7.10
CA VAL A 73 -2.00 8.36 -5.87
C VAL A 73 -0.51 8.43 -5.60
N LEU A 74 0.34 8.33 -6.63
CA LEU A 74 1.80 8.35 -6.49
C LEU A 74 2.41 9.74 -6.31
N THR A 75 1.71 10.78 -6.78
CA THR A 75 2.17 12.16 -6.61
C THR A 75 1.89 12.55 -5.17
N GLY A 76 2.94 12.58 -4.34
CA GLY A 76 2.87 13.15 -2.99
C GLY A 76 2.57 14.64 -3.11
N GLU A 77 1.35 15.03 -2.77
CA GLU A 77 0.86 16.38 -2.98
C GLU A 77 1.13 17.27 -1.76
N LEU A 78 1.30 16.67 -0.58
CA LEU A 78 1.35 17.42 0.67
C LEU A 78 2.70 17.27 1.40
N PRO A 79 3.25 18.38 1.93
CA PRO A 79 4.54 18.38 2.62
C PRO A 79 4.49 17.70 4.00
N SER A 80 3.29 17.53 4.57
CA SER A 80 3.08 16.86 5.85
C SER A 80 2.63 15.42 5.64
N LEU A 81 3.36 14.47 6.24
CA LEU A 81 3.00 13.05 6.23
C LEU A 81 1.59 12.76 6.78
N VAL A 82 1.14 13.54 7.77
CA VAL A 82 -0.22 13.37 8.33
C VAL A 82 -1.28 13.81 7.33
N GLU A 83 -1.02 14.91 6.63
CA GLU A 83 -1.94 15.41 5.61
C GLU A 83 -1.94 14.50 4.39
N GLU A 84 -0.78 14.00 3.98
CA GLU A 84 -0.64 13.02 2.91
C GLU A 84 -1.34 11.70 3.24
N ASN A 85 -1.18 11.18 4.47
CA ASN A 85 -1.91 10.00 4.92
C ASN A 85 -3.43 10.21 4.88
N ARG A 86 -3.92 11.38 5.31
CA ARG A 86 -5.35 11.71 5.21
C ARG A 86 -5.82 11.80 3.77
N ARG A 87 -5.00 12.36 2.87
CA ARG A 87 -5.28 12.44 1.44
C ARG A 87 -5.38 11.04 0.82
N ILE A 88 -4.38 10.18 1.04
CA ILE A 88 -4.40 8.80 0.56
C ILE A 88 -5.59 8.04 1.13
N HIS A 89 -5.87 8.17 2.43
CA HIS A 89 -7.05 7.56 3.04
C HIS A 89 -8.34 8.05 2.37
N LYS A 90 -8.46 9.34 2.07
CA LYS A 90 -9.60 9.89 1.35
C LYS A 90 -9.74 9.29 -0.05
N LEU A 91 -8.65 9.18 -0.81
CA LEU A 91 -8.66 8.54 -2.13
C LEU A 91 -9.07 7.06 -2.06
N LEU A 92 -8.66 6.36 -0.99
CA LEU A 92 -9.05 4.98 -0.74
C LEU A 92 -10.55 4.83 -0.48
N THR A 93 -11.14 5.71 0.34
CA THR A 93 -12.55 5.61 0.75
C THR A 93 -13.52 6.24 -0.23
N GLU A 94 -13.14 7.32 -0.89
CA GLU A 94 -14.03 8.10 -1.76
C GLU A 94 -13.78 7.85 -3.26
N GLY A 95 -12.70 7.15 -3.60
CA GLY A 95 -12.22 6.99 -4.97
C GLY A 95 -11.43 8.19 -5.47
N VAL A 96 -10.77 8.01 -6.61
CA VAL A 96 -10.00 9.05 -7.31
C VAL A 96 -10.86 9.61 -8.43
N ASP A 97 -11.27 10.87 -8.32
CA ASP A 97 -11.90 11.57 -9.43
C ASP A 97 -10.83 11.88 -10.48
N VAL A 98 -11.05 11.46 -11.72
CA VAL A 98 -10.12 11.68 -12.83
C VAL A 98 -10.85 12.30 -14.00
N GLU A 99 -10.21 13.30 -14.60
CA GLU A 99 -10.64 13.91 -15.84
C GLU A 99 -9.77 13.38 -16.97
N PHE A 100 -10.39 12.85 -18.01
CA PHE A 100 -9.69 12.39 -19.20
C PHE A 100 -10.36 12.94 -20.45
N ARG A 101 -9.57 13.12 -21.50
CA ARG A 101 -10.11 13.51 -22.81
C ARG A 101 -10.59 12.25 -23.52
N GLY A 102 -11.89 12.14 -23.74
CA GLY A 102 -12.47 11.05 -24.51
C GLY A 102 -12.19 11.20 -26.01
N ASP A 103 -12.42 10.12 -26.77
CA ASP A 103 -12.15 10.05 -28.22
C ASP A 103 -12.96 11.08 -29.04
N ASN A 104 -14.06 11.58 -28.47
CA ASN A 104 -14.89 12.64 -29.04
C ASN A 104 -14.36 14.07 -28.77
N GLY A 105 -13.16 14.21 -28.19
CA GLY A 105 -12.52 15.48 -27.86
C GLY A 105 -13.11 16.18 -26.63
N LYS A 106 -14.12 15.62 -25.97
CA LYS A 106 -14.72 16.17 -24.75
C LYS A 106 -13.99 15.66 -23.52
N THR A 107 -13.84 16.53 -22.51
CA THR A 107 -13.37 16.11 -21.19
C THR A 107 -14.51 15.37 -20.49
N ALA A 108 -14.24 14.12 -20.09
CA ALA A 108 -15.12 13.32 -19.28
C ALA A 108 -14.49 13.14 -17.90
N ALA A 109 -15.31 13.26 -16.86
CA ALA A 109 -14.94 12.92 -15.51
C ALA A 109 -15.44 11.52 -15.18
N THR A 110 -14.58 10.69 -14.61
CA THR A 110 -14.97 9.38 -14.05
C THR A 110 -14.33 9.19 -12.69
N LYS A 111 -14.86 8.25 -11.92
CA LYS A 111 -14.35 7.88 -10.60
C LYS A 111 -13.65 6.53 -10.69
N ILE A 112 -12.42 6.47 -10.19
CA ILE A 112 -11.60 5.27 -10.14
C ILE A 112 -11.53 4.78 -8.70
N TRP A 113 -11.89 3.53 -8.46
CA TRP A 113 -11.84 2.90 -7.14
C TRP A 113 -10.51 2.20 -6.91
N LEU A 114 -9.93 2.39 -5.73
CA LEU A 114 -8.67 1.75 -5.32
C LEU A 114 -8.90 0.51 -4.45
N ILE A 115 -10.06 0.41 -3.80
CA ILE A 115 -10.48 -0.72 -2.96
C ILE A 115 -11.96 -1.01 -3.26
N ASP A 116 -12.30 -2.29 -3.44
CA ASP A 116 -13.69 -2.74 -3.49
C ASP A 116 -14.13 -3.18 -2.08
N PHE A 117 -14.83 -2.29 -1.37
CA PHE A 117 -15.39 -2.60 -0.04
C PHE A 117 -16.62 -3.51 -0.11
N ALA A 118 -17.28 -3.63 -1.26
CA ALA A 118 -18.45 -4.48 -1.44
C ALA A 118 -18.05 -5.94 -1.68
N ASN A 119 -16.93 -6.18 -2.37
CA ASN A 119 -16.39 -7.51 -2.62
C ASN A 119 -14.91 -7.57 -2.20
N PRO A 120 -14.61 -7.84 -0.92
CA PRO A 120 -13.24 -7.91 -0.39
C PRO A 120 -12.32 -8.87 -1.16
N ASP A 121 -12.86 -9.95 -1.72
CA ASP A 121 -12.11 -10.97 -2.48
C ASP A 121 -11.50 -10.42 -3.80
N LYS A 122 -11.96 -9.27 -4.28
CA LYS A 122 -11.37 -8.59 -5.45
C LYS A 122 -10.15 -7.75 -5.08
N ASN A 123 -9.88 -7.54 -3.80
CA ASN A 123 -8.70 -6.85 -3.34
C ASN A 123 -7.55 -7.83 -3.13
N ASP A 124 -6.34 -7.35 -3.36
CA ASP A 124 -5.10 -8.05 -3.03
C ASP A 124 -4.70 -7.72 -1.59
N TRP A 125 -4.76 -8.72 -0.72
CA TRP A 125 -4.41 -8.61 0.70
C TRP A 125 -3.05 -9.26 0.89
N LEU A 126 -2.04 -8.47 1.26
CA LEU A 126 -0.67 -8.94 1.37
C LEU A 126 -0.06 -8.54 2.72
N ALA A 127 0.41 -9.52 3.46
CA ALA A 127 1.20 -9.34 4.67
C ALA A 127 2.69 -9.54 4.35
N VAL A 128 3.52 -8.59 4.74
CA VAL A 128 4.97 -8.60 4.52
C VAL A 128 5.70 -8.38 5.81
N ASN A 129 6.51 -9.34 6.23
CA ASN A 129 7.38 -9.18 7.39
C ASN A 129 8.77 -8.65 7.00
N GLN A 130 9.52 -8.15 7.99
CA GLN A 130 10.89 -7.65 7.83
C GLN A 130 11.04 -6.62 6.69
N PHE A 131 10.03 -5.76 6.51
CA PHE A 131 10.00 -4.79 5.41
C PHE A 131 10.96 -3.63 5.69
N VAL A 132 12.17 -3.68 5.15
CA VAL A 132 13.17 -2.62 5.36
C VAL A 132 12.80 -1.37 4.55
N VAL A 133 12.58 -0.26 5.24
CA VAL A 133 12.40 1.06 4.65
C VAL A 133 13.58 1.96 5.03
N VAL A 134 14.20 2.56 4.03
CA VAL A 134 15.32 3.49 4.22
C VAL A 134 14.84 4.89 3.87
N GLU A 135 14.72 5.76 4.87
CA GLU A 135 14.32 7.16 4.70
C GLU A 135 15.33 8.05 5.44
N ASN A 136 15.89 9.05 4.77
CA ASN A 136 16.83 10.02 5.38
C ASN A 136 17.98 9.37 6.19
N ARG A 137 18.55 8.26 5.69
CA ARG A 137 19.60 7.44 6.35
C ARG A 137 19.17 6.72 7.64
N ALA A 138 17.89 6.78 8.01
CA ALA A 138 17.32 5.98 9.07
C ALA A 138 16.74 4.69 8.49
N ASN A 139 17.26 3.55 8.93
CA ASN A 139 16.69 2.24 8.62
C ASN A 139 15.55 1.95 9.59
N ARG A 140 14.34 1.80 9.06
CA ARG A 140 13.18 1.36 9.82
C ARG A 140 12.79 -0.02 9.32
N ARG A 141 12.68 -0.97 10.24
CA ARG A 141 12.25 -2.34 9.97
C ARG A 141 11.00 -2.59 10.83
N PRO A 142 9.80 -2.25 10.33
CA PRO A 142 8.57 -2.80 10.89
C PRO A 142 8.59 -4.32 10.85
N ASP A 143 8.06 -4.92 11.91
CA ASP A 143 8.02 -6.38 12.09
C ASP A 143 7.05 -7.00 11.09
N LEU A 144 5.86 -6.39 10.92
CA LEU A 144 4.85 -6.79 9.94
C LEU A 144 4.17 -5.56 9.30
N VAL A 145 4.09 -5.55 7.97
CA VAL A 145 3.44 -4.52 7.16
C VAL A 145 2.31 -5.15 6.36
N LEU A 146 1.15 -4.50 6.36
CA LEU A 146 -0.02 -4.95 5.64
C LEU A 146 -0.23 -4.06 4.41
N PHE A 147 -0.48 -4.69 3.26
CA PHE A 147 -0.77 -4.05 2.00
C PHE A 147 -2.17 -4.43 1.54
N VAL A 148 -2.89 -3.45 1.02
CA VAL A 148 -4.15 -3.64 0.31
C VAL A 148 -3.98 -3.06 -1.08
N ASN A 149 -4.10 -3.89 -2.12
CA ASN A 149 -3.93 -3.47 -3.50
C ASN A 149 -2.59 -2.74 -3.73
N GLY A 150 -1.52 -3.21 -3.09
CA GLY A 150 -0.19 -2.60 -3.16
C GLY A 150 0.00 -1.28 -2.39
N LEU A 151 -1.05 -0.76 -1.75
CA LEU A 151 -0.97 0.39 -0.86
C LEU A 151 -0.66 -0.08 0.56
N TYR A 152 0.40 0.46 1.15
CA TYR A 152 0.74 0.18 2.54
C TYR A 152 -0.37 0.73 3.44
N GLN A 153 -0.83 -0.12 4.35
CA GLN A 153 -1.65 0.29 5.47
C GLN A 153 -0.73 0.48 6.67
N VAL A 154 -1.05 1.45 7.52
CA VAL A 154 -0.28 1.80 8.72
C VAL A 154 0.16 0.52 9.47
N PRO A 155 1.43 0.39 9.89
CA PRO A 155 1.92 -0.85 10.52
C PRO A 155 1.11 -1.17 11.78
N LEU A 156 0.46 -2.33 11.77
CA LEU A 156 -0.46 -2.78 12.82
C LEU A 156 0.29 -3.23 14.09
N ILE A 157 1.55 -3.65 13.96
CA ILE A 157 2.34 -4.20 15.07
C ILE A 157 3.77 -3.65 15.01
N ARG A 158 4.22 -3.05 16.11
CA ARG A 158 5.62 -2.67 16.36
C ARG A 158 5.99 -3.25 17.72
N THR A 159 6.78 -4.32 17.76
CA THR A 159 7.06 -5.08 18.99
C THR A 159 8.35 -4.72 19.70
N HIS A 160 8.96 -3.54 19.49
CA HIS A 160 9.76 -2.89 20.54
C HIS A 160 10.07 -1.41 20.25
N ALA A 161 9.65 -0.52 21.15
CA ALA A 161 10.30 0.72 21.63
C ALA A 161 9.25 1.77 22.07
N PRO A 162 9.48 2.49 23.18
CA PRO A 162 8.46 3.28 23.84
C PRO A 162 8.00 4.44 22.97
N ILE A 163 6.74 4.82 23.15
CA ILE A 163 6.17 6.07 22.67
C ILE A 163 6.87 7.19 23.44
N GLY A 164 8.06 7.57 22.97
CA GLY A 164 8.68 8.84 23.31
C GLY A 164 7.85 9.92 22.64
N ALA A 165 6.98 10.55 23.42
CA ALA A 165 6.40 11.83 23.07
C ALA A 165 7.54 12.78 22.65
N GLY A 166 7.51 13.28 21.40
CA GLY A 166 8.32 14.42 21.01
C GLY A 166 8.87 14.39 19.58
N ARG A 167 8.08 15.04 18.69
CA ARG A 167 8.53 15.97 17.63
C ARG A 167 9.32 15.33 16.46
N TRP A 168 8.72 15.03 15.30
CA TRP A 168 7.86 15.83 14.41
C TRP A 168 8.39 17.25 14.19
N THR A 169 9.33 17.39 13.26
CA THR A 169 9.61 18.62 12.51
C THR A 169 9.88 18.24 11.07
#